data_AF-A0A953IHI7-F1
#
_entry.id   AF-A0A953IHI7-F1
#
_cell.length_a   1.000
_cell.length_b   1.000
_cell.length_c   1.000
_cell.angle_alpha   90.00
_cell.angle_beta   90.00
_cell.angle_gamma   90.00
#
_symmetry.space_group_name_H-M   'P 1'
#
loop_
_entity.id
_entity.type
_entity.pdbx_description
1 polymer ?
#
loop_
_entity_poly.entity_id
_entity_poly.type
_entity_poly.pdbx_seq_one_letter_code
_entity_poly.pdbx_strand_id
1 'polypeptide(L)'
;MRPTPALLCCALLLLVAPALPASFSEASRGPVPPALGFEERVVCQERIETVYWSHRVWPSENLAPKPSREQVMPRDVIAAKVERNLLYEAALEQVWGERLAPPRIQAELDRIGARTRDPELLRDVIAALGSDPFL
;
A
#
# COMPACT_ATOMS: atom_id res chain seq x y z
N MET A 1 -33.75 -74.88 24.93
CA MET A 1 -32.92 -75.22 23.76
C MET A 1 -31.99 -74.05 23.49
N ARG A 2 -30.68 -74.33 23.46
CA ARG A 2 -29.48 -73.48 23.32
C ARG A 2 -29.37 -72.84 21.90
N PRO A 3 -28.34 -72.03 21.52
CA PRO A 3 -27.50 -71.02 22.22
C PRO A 3 -27.16 -69.74 21.36
N THR A 4 -26.35 -68.84 21.96
CA THR A 4 -25.52 -67.68 21.48
C THR A 4 -24.49 -68.02 20.36
N PRO A 5 -23.48 -67.19 19.91
CA PRO A 5 -22.94 -65.84 20.29
C PRO A 5 -22.56 -64.94 19.05
N ALA A 6 -22.06 -63.69 19.14
CA ALA A 6 -20.64 -63.27 19.25
C ALA A 6 -20.58 -61.75 18.94
N LEU A 7 -20.10 -60.89 19.86
CA LEU A 7 -18.74 -60.30 19.88
C LEU A 7 -18.33 -59.55 18.59
N LEU A 8 -18.18 -58.23 18.64
CA LEU A 8 -17.10 -57.47 17.98
C LEU A 8 -17.17 -56.00 18.49
N CYS A 9 -16.25 -55.60 19.38
CA CYS A 9 -15.03 -54.82 19.08
C CYS A 9 -15.31 -53.30 19.00
N CYS A 10 -14.92 -52.55 20.04
CA CYS A 10 -13.62 -51.86 20.15
C CYS A 10 -13.67 -50.41 19.64
N ALA A 11 -13.61 -49.49 20.60
CA ALA A 11 -12.78 -48.28 20.61
C ALA A 11 -12.78 -47.31 19.40
N LEU A 12 -13.24 -46.08 19.63
CA LEU A 12 -12.51 -44.83 19.29
C LEU A 12 -13.25 -43.67 20.01
N LEU A 13 -12.83 -43.21 21.19
CA LEU A 13 -11.79 -42.20 21.46
C LEU A 13 -11.86 -40.94 20.57
N LEU A 14 -12.26 -39.84 21.23
CA LEU A 14 -11.79 -38.46 21.12
C LEU A 14 -11.85 -37.75 19.75
N LEU A 15 -12.57 -36.62 19.72
CA LEU A 15 -11.97 -35.30 19.45
C LEU A 15 -13.00 -34.21 19.78
N VAL A 16 -12.94 -33.72 21.02
CA VAL A 16 -13.42 -32.37 21.33
C VAL A 16 -12.42 -31.44 20.65
N ALA A 17 -12.84 -30.76 19.58
CA ALA A 17 -12.05 -29.71 18.97
C ALA A 17 -11.86 -28.58 19.99
N PRO A 18 -10.64 -28.26 20.44
CA PRO A 18 -10.46 -27.02 21.17
C PRO A 18 -10.63 -25.89 20.15
N ALA A 19 -11.58 -25.00 20.41
CA ALA A 19 -11.58 -23.69 19.78
C ALA A 19 -10.25 -23.05 20.16
N LEU A 20 -9.28 -23.08 19.23
CA LEU A 20 -8.05 -22.32 19.37
C LEU A 20 -8.48 -20.87 19.54
N PRO A 21 -8.17 -20.20 20.67
CA PRO A 21 -8.26 -18.76 20.68
C PRO A 21 -7.36 -18.31 19.54
N ALA A 22 -7.93 -17.59 18.57
CA ALA A 22 -7.14 -16.89 17.59
C ALA A 22 -6.20 -15.99 18.39
N SER A 23 -4.96 -16.44 18.55
CA SER A 23 -3.89 -15.61 19.06
C SER A 23 -3.75 -14.48 18.07
N PHE A 24 -4.41 -13.36 18.35
CA PHE A 24 -4.01 -12.08 17.77
C PHE A 24 -2.59 -11.87 18.27
N SER A 25 -1.64 -12.23 17.43
CA SER A 25 -0.26 -11.79 17.60
C SER A 25 -0.33 -10.28 17.51
N GLU A 26 -0.36 -9.62 18.66
CA GLU A 26 -0.10 -8.19 18.79
C GLU A 26 1.39 -7.99 18.51
N ALA A 27 1.78 -8.25 17.26
CA ALA A 27 3.12 -8.09 16.76
C ALA A 27 3.45 -6.59 16.85
N SER A 28 4.25 -6.27 17.86
CA SER A 28 5.00 -5.03 18.05
C SER A 28 4.32 -3.76 17.53
N ARG A 29 3.56 -3.06 18.39
CA ARG A 29 3.46 -1.61 18.24
C ARG A 29 4.82 -1.00 18.56
N GLY A 30 5.71 -0.99 17.57
CA GLY A 30 6.84 -0.07 17.55
C GLY A 30 6.33 1.38 17.58
N PRO A 31 7.20 2.36 17.86
CA PRO A 31 6.84 3.77 17.77
C PRO A 31 6.20 4.03 16.40
N VAL A 32 5.02 4.69 16.38
CA VAL A 32 4.45 5.18 15.12
C VAL A 32 5.46 6.18 14.58
N PRO A 33 6.10 5.92 13.43
CA PRO A 33 7.07 6.85 12.86
C PRO A 33 6.39 8.22 12.64
N PRO A 34 7.08 9.32 12.92
CA PRO A 34 6.51 10.66 12.83
C PRO A 34 6.05 10.94 11.40
N ALA A 35 4.88 11.55 11.23
CA ALA A 35 4.34 11.87 9.91
C ALA A 35 5.34 12.69 9.08
N LEU A 36 5.43 12.39 7.78
CA LEU A 36 6.32 13.11 6.86
C LEU A 36 6.04 14.62 6.89
N GLY A 37 7.10 15.40 7.06
CA GLY A 37 7.10 16.84 6.93
C GLY A 37 6.86 17.29 5.48
N PHE A 38 6.57 18.57 5.30
CA PHE A 38 6.25 19.14 3.99
C PHE A 38 7.37 18.91 2.96
N GLU A 39 8.62 19.24 3.31
CA GLU A 39 9.76 19.07 2.38
C GLU A 39 10.04 17.60 2.03
N GLU A 40 9.84 16.68 2.98
CA GLU A 40 9.98 15.24 2.72
C GLU A 40 8.94 14.78 1.70
N ARG A 41 7.69 15.26 1.82
CA ARG A 41 6.63 15.01 0.85
C ARG A 41 6.94 15.62 -0.52
N VAL A 42 7.52 16.82 -0.57
CA VAL A 42 7.98 17.44 -1.83
C VAL A 42 9.04 16.58 -2.50
N VAL A 43 10.06 16.12 -1.75
CA VAL A 43 11.11 15.24 -2.30
C VAL A 43 10.53 13.92 -2.78
N CYS A 44 9.59 13.31 -2.05
CA CYS A 44 8.90 12.10 -2.50
C CYS A 44 8.12 12.37 -3.79
N GLN A 45 7.38 13.48 -3.86
CA GLN A 45 6.61 13.85 -5.03
C GLN A 45 7.51 14.14 -6.25
N GLU A 46 8.69 14.74 -6.07
CA GLU A 46 9.69 14.91 -7.14
C GLU A 46 10.16 13.56 -7.70
N ARG A 47 10.44 12.59 -6.83
CA ARG A 47 10.85 11.24 -7.23
C ARG A 47 9.75 10.53 -8.01
N ILE A 48 8.51 10.59 -7.52
CA ILE A 48 7.33 10.02 -8.19
C ILE A 48 7.12 10.67 -9.57
N GLU A 49 7.17 12.00 -9.66
CA GLU A 49 6.97 12.70 -10.94
C GLU A 49 8.13 12.48 -11.91
N THR A 50 9.34 12.20 -11.43
CA THR A 50 10.46 11.78 -12.28
C THR A 50 10.13 10.47 -12.98
N VAL A 51 9.59 9.48 -12.25
CA VAL A 51 9.16 8.20 -12.82
C VAL A 51 8.00 8.41 -13.77
N TYR A 52 6.95 9.15 -13.39
CA TYR A 52 5.84 9.40 -14.32
C TYR A 52 6.30 10.13 -15.58
N TRP A 53 7.20 11.11 -15.46
CA TRP A 53 7.72 11.80 -16.63
C TRP A 53 8.54 10.86 -17.50
N SER A 54 9.38 9.98 -16.96
CA SER A 54 10.18 9.03 -17.75
C SER A 54 9.28 8.08 -18.57
N HIS A 55 8.21 7.58 -17.95
CA HIS A 55 7.22 6.67 -18.57
C HIS A 55 6.29 7.35 -19.59
N ARG A 56 6.15 8.68 -19.56
CA ARG A 56 5.34 9.38 -20.56
C ARG A 56 5.95 9.23 -21.96
N VAL A 57 5.13 8.81 -22.92
CA VAL A 57 5.53 8.73 -24.32
C VAL A 57 5.98 10.11 -24.82
N TRP A 58 7.16 10.15 -25.42
CA TRP A 58 7.63 11.29 -26.21
C TRP A 58 7.54 10.90 -27.68
N PRO A 59 6.53 11.41 -28.42
CA PRO A 59 6.30 11.04 -29.81
C PRO A 59 7.52 11.30 -30.70
N SER A 60 7.76 10.43 -31.68
CA SER A 60 8.87 10.59 -32.64
C SER A 60 8.73 11.82 -33.53
N GLU A 61 7.51 12.34 -33.68
CA GLU A 61 7.20 13.58 -34.39
C GLU A 61 7.74 14.82 -33.67
N ASN A 62 8.04 14.70 -32.37
CA ASN A 62 8.68 15.79 -31.63
C ASN A 62 10.14 15.91 -32.07
N LEU A 63 10.42 16.95 -32.85
CA LEU A 63 11.76 17.25 -33.37
C LEU A 63 12.76 17.63 -32.28
N ALA A 64 12.27 18.14 -31.15
CA ALA A 64 13.09 18.46 -29.98
C ALA A 64 13.25 17.24 -29.06
N PRO A 65 14.40 17.10 -28.37
CA PRO A 65 14.56 16.07 -27.35
C PRO A 65 13.51 16.24 -26.24
N LYS A 66 13.16 15.13 -25.59
CA LYS A 66 12.27 15.16 -24.43
C LYS A 66 12.87 16.08 -23.36
N PRO A 67 12.15 17.14 -22.92
CA PRO A 67 12.67 18.02 -21.90
C PRO A 67 12.82 17.26 -20.56
N SER A 68 13.64 17.79 -19.67
CA SER A 68 13.75 17.23 -18.31
C SER A 68 12.46 17.46 -17.53
N ARG A 69 12.24 16.68 -16.47
CA ARG A 69 11.08 16.83 -15.59
C ARG A 69 11.06 18.22 -14.92
N GLU A 70 12.22 18.74 -14.53
CA GLU A 70 12.40 20.07 -13.93
C GLU A 70 11.95 21.19 -14.86
N GLN A 71 12.18 21.04 -16.17
CA GLN A 71 11.81 22.04 -17.18
C GLN A 71 10.29 22.12 -17.37
N VAL A 72 9.59 20.99 -17.28
CA VAL A 72 8.12 20.93 -17.47
C VAL A 72 7.34 21.06 -16.17
N MET A 73 7.96 20.71 -15.05
CA MET A 73 7.36 20.74 -13.73
C MET A 73 8.41 21.16 -12.71
N PRO A 74 8.67 22.47 -12.55
CA PRO A 74 9.66 22.93 -11.58
C PRO A 74 9.20 22.67 -10.14
N ARG A 75 10.12 22.83 -9.18
CA ARG A 75 9.90 22.47 -7.77
C ARG A 75 8.72 23.21 -7.14
N ASP A 76 8.48 24.46 -7.50
CA ASP A 76 7.35 25.25 -7.02
C ASP A 76 5.99 24.65 -7.43
N VAL A 77 5.89 24.13 -8.65
CA VAL A 77 4.72 23.39 -9.14
C VAL A 77 4.52 22.08 -8.35
N ILE A 78 5.61 21.38 -8.02
CA ILE A 78 5.56 20.19 -7.15
C ILE A 78 5.09 20.56 -5.75
N ALA A 79 5.64 21.63 -5.16
CA ALA A 79 5.28 22.10 -3.82
C ALA A 79 3.79 22.47 -3.74
N ALA A 80 3.28 23.20 -4.74
CA ALA A 80 1.86 23.54 -4.83
C ALA A 80 0.97 22.29 -4.96
N LYS A 81 1.45 21.24 -5.64
CA LYS A 81 0.75 19.95 -5.70
C LYS A 81 0.69 19.27 -4.32
N VAL A 82 1.79 19.28 -3.57
CA VAL A 82 1.84 18.73 -2.19
C VAL A 82 0.92 19.50 -1.26
N GLU A 83 0.93 20.84 -1.32
CA GLU A 83 0.02 21.69 -0.55
C GLU A 83 -1.45 21.34 -0.84
N ARG A 84 -1.81 21.22 -2.12
CA ARG A 84 -3.16 20.81 -2.52
C ARG A 84 -3.54 19.42 -2.01
N ASN A 85 -2.61 18.46 -2.02
CA ASN A 85 -2.86 17.14 -1.45
C ASN A 85 -3.14 17.22 0.06
N LEU A 86 -2.35 18.00 0.81
CA LEU A 86 -2.59 18.21 2.25
C LEU A 86 -3.95 18.84 2.53
N LEU A 87 -4.39 19.79 1.69
CA LEU A 87 -5.74 20.35 1.77
C LEU A 87 -6.82 19.28 1.52
N TYR A 88 -6.61 18.35 0.59
CA TYR A 88 -7.53 17.23 0.36
C TYR A 88 -7.53 16.23 1.51
N GLU A 89 -6.37 15.89 2.09
CA GLU A 89 -6.28 15.04 3.28
C GLU A 89 -7.07 15.66 4.44
N ALA A 90 -6.92 16.97 4.67
CA ALA A 90 -7.66 17.69 5.70
C ALA A 90 -9.18 17.73 5.42
N ALA A 91 -9.57 17.98 4.16
CA ALA A 91 -10.97 18.01 3.76
C ALA A 91 -11.65 16.64 3.87
N LEU A 92 -10.94 15.54 3.56
CA LEU A 92 -11.44 14.17 3.75
C LEU A 92 -11.86 13.91 5.20
N GLU A 93 -11.04 14.33 6.15
CA GLU A 93 -11.34 14.20 7.57
C GLU A 93 -12.46 15.15 8.01
N GLN A 94 -12.41 16.43 7.63
CA GLN A 94 -13.34 17.44 8.11
C GLN A 94 -14.76 17.32 7.53
N VAL A 95 -14.86 16.96 6.25
CA VAL A 95 -16.15 16.93 5.52
C VAL A 95 -16.79 15.56 5.59
N TRP A 96 -16.00 14.49 5.44
CA TRP A 96 -16.52 13.11 5.38
C TRP A 96 -16.25 12.30 6.66
N GLY A 97 -15.47 12.82 7.61
CA GLY A 97 -15.07 12.06 8.80
C GLY A 97 -14.09 10.93 8.50
N GLU A 98 -13.49 10.93 7.30
CA GLU A 98 -12.64 9.86 6.82
C GLU A 98 -11.16 10.22 6.99
N ARG A 99 -10.57 9.78 8.10
CA ARG A 99 -9.12 9.91 8.32
C ARG A 99 -8.34 8.90 7.47
N LEU A 100 -7.30 9.37 6.78
CA LEU A 100 -6.31 8.52 6.11
C LEU A 100 -5.36 7.90 7.15
N ALA A 101 -5.80 6.82 7.78
CA ALA A 101 -5.01 6.08 8.76
C ALA A 101 -4.09 5.03 8.09
N PRO A 102 -2.92 4.69 8.68
CA PRO A 102 -1.97 3.75 8.08
C PRO A 102 -2.56 2.41 7.62
N PRO A 103 -3.44 1.71 8.38
CA PRO A 103 -4.02 0.45 7.91
C PRO A 103 -4.89 0.61 6.65
N ARG A 104 -5.55 1.77 6.50
CA ARG A 104 -6.39 2.06 5.34
C ARG A 104 -5.54 2.37 4.11
N ILE A 105 -4.44 3.09 4.31
CA ILE A 105 -3.44 3.35 3.26
C ILE A 105 -2.84 2.02 2.80
N GLN A 106 -2.44 1.15 3.73
CA GLN A 106 -1.89 -0.16 3.39
C GLN A 106 -2.88 -1.01 2.58
N ALA A 107 -4.14 -1.09 3.01
CA ALA A 107 -5.16 -1.82 2.27
C ALA A 107 -5.37 -1.28 0.84
N GLU A 108 -5.22 0.03 0.66
CA GLU A 108 -5.29 0.66 -0.66
C GLU A 108 -4.07 0.36 -1.52
N LEU A 109 -2.86 0.35 -0.94
CA LEU A 109 -1.63 -0.06 -1.62
C LEU A 109 -1.71 -1.54 -2.06
N ASP A 110 -2.22 -2.43 -1.19
CA ASP A 110 -2.43 -3.84 -1.52
C ASP A 110 -3.42 -4.00 -2.68
N ARG A 111 -4.52 -3.21 -2.66
CA ARG A 111 -5.51 -3.18 -3.74
C ARG A 111 -4.89 -2.70 -5.06
N ILE A 112 -4.07 -1.65 -5.02
CA ILE A 112 -3.35 -1.12 -6.19
C ILE A 112 -2.39 -2.18 -6.73
N GLY A 113 -1.59 -2.81 -5.88
CA GLY A 113 -0.68 -3.89 -6.26
C GLY A 113 -1.41 -5.07 -6.91
N ALA A 114 -2.54 -5.48 -6.34
CA ALA A 114 -3.33 -6.61 -6.85
C ALA A 114 -4.09 -6.31 -8.16
N ARG A 115 -4.38 -5.03 -8.45
CA ARG A 115 -5.28 -4.64 -9.56
C ARG A 115 -4.67 -3.69 -10.59
N THR A 116 -3.40 -3.32 -10.45
CA THR A 116 -2.74 -2.44 -11.43
C THR A 116 -2.71 -3.09 -12.80
N ARG A 117 -2.91 -2.28 -13.85
CA ARG A 117 -2.73 -2.68 -15.25
C ARG A 117 -1.33 -2.39 -15.76
N ASP A 118 -0.54 -1.66 -14.98
CA ASP A 118 0.83 -1.31 -15.27
C ASP A 118 1.71 -1.64 -14.06
N PRO A 119 2.10 -2.92 -13.90
CA PRO A 119 2.90 -3.36 -12.77
C PRO A 119 4.36 -2.90 -12.88
N GLU A 120 4.84 -2.52 -14.07
CA GLU A 120 6.19 -2.01 -14.26
C GLU A 120 6.31 -0.60 -13.72
N LEU A 121 5.43 0.31 -14.15
CA LEU A 121 5.38 1.67 -13.60
C LEU A 121 5.23 1.66 -12.07
N LEU A 122 4.36 0.79 -11.54
CA LEU A 122 4.17 0.70 -10.09
C LEU A 122 5.45 0.28 -9.35
N ARG A 123 6.20 -0.70 -9.88
CA ARG A 123 7.49 -1.11 -9.29
C ARG A 123 8.51 0.02 -9.32
N ASP A 124 8.58 0.76 -10.42
CA ASP A 124 9.52 1.87 -10.56
C ASP A 124 9.21 3.01 -9.58
N VAL A 125 7.92 3.31 -9.35
CA VAL A 125 7.49 4.29 -8.34
C VAL A 125 7.93 3.85 -6.93
N ILE A 126 7.67 2.59 -6.56
CA ILE A 126 8.08 2.05 -5.25
C ILE A 126 9.61 2.08 -5.11
N ALA A 127 10.34 1.67 -6.13
CA ALA A 127 11.79 1.68 -6.15
C ALA A 127 12.36 3.10 -6.03
N ALA A 128 11.74 4.10 -6.67
CA ALA A 128 12.16 5.50 -6.57
C ALA A 128 12.01 6.06 -5.14
N LEU A 129 11.09 5.52 -4.36
CA LEU A 129 10.93 5.83 -2.93
C LEU A 129 11.85 4.98 -2.03
N GLY A 130 12.70 4.13 -2.60
CA GLY A 130 13.64 3.28 -1.88
C GLY A 130 13.05 1.98 -1.34
N SER A 131 11.83 1.62 -1.77
CA SER A 131 11.08 0.47 -1.22
C SER A 131 10.93 0.55 0.31
N ASP A 132 10.87 1.76 0.85
CA ASP A 132 10.73 2.03 2.27
C ASP A 132 9.26 1.79 2.68
N PRO A 133 8.95 0.86 3.60
CA PRO A 133 7.58 0.60 4.03
C PRO A 133 6.93 1.76 4.79
N PHE A 134 7.71 2.77 5.18
CA PHE A 134 7.19 3.99 5.77
C PHE A 134 6.74 5.05 4.74
N LEU A 135 7.25 4.99 3.49
CA LEU A 135 6.92 5.91 2.40
C LEU A 135 5.88 5.33 1.44
#